data_AF-A0A965ETA1-F1
#
_entry.id   AF-A0A965ETA1-F1
#
_cell.length_a   1.000
_cell.length_b   1.000
_cell.length_c   1.000
_cell.angle_alpha   90.00
_cell.angle_beta   90.00
_cell.angle_gamma   90.00
#
_symmetry.space_group_name_H-M   'P 1'
#
loop_
_entity.id
_entity.type
_entity.pdbx_description
1 polymer ?
#
loop_
_entity_poly.entity_id
_entity_poly.type
_entity_poly.pdbx_seq_one_letter_code
_entity_poly.pdbx_strand_id
1 'polypeptide(L)'
;SDLVGDYRPGAEDPLVIFGYSQGATVASRQKNLLSRLSAEDQSAIDFVLIGNPNRPNGGLFERLAMFGTVPILDATFGLPTPTDTSMRTTDIAFQYDGVADFPLYPLNLLATLNAVAGFWYNHGGYLAPDGRHPDELPNGLTRAELLAAIADPANQQGYGDTTYVLVPTPNLPLLQPLRDFGAAAGLESLTTPLVDLLQPALRVLIETGYDRSLPYGQPAPLRFISLADPIAVTVDLVEAIGQGIRDAIGDVTAPAAPMSRTADRPALSRPERSAPLNARQRASRSAPEGSARRQFAKTSGADRRAAAAAPASRR
;
A
#
# COMPACT_ATOMS: atom_id res chain seq x y z
N SER A 1 -13.94 3.08 -23.54
CA SER A 1 -12.86 2.44 -22.76
C SER A 1 -11.63 2.72 -23.57
N ASP A 2 -10.93 3.78 -23.19
CA ASP A 2 -10.06 4.48 -24.12
C ASP A 2 -8.63 3.92 -24.05
N LEU A 3 -8.48 2.81 -23.31
CA LEU A 3 -7.34 1.90 -23.25
C LEU A 3 -7.23 0.99 -24.51
N VAL A 4 -8.11 1.17 -25.50
CA VAL A 4 -8.03 0.51 -26.81
C VAL A 4 -7.90 1.57 -27.91
N GLY A 5 -6.96 2.50 -27.72
CA GLY A 5 -6.50 3.44 -28.74
C GLY A 5 -5.59 2.78 -29.78
N ASP A 6 -4.83 3.57 -30.54
CA ASP A 6 -3.98 3.11 -31.65
C ASP A 6 -2.80 2.18 -31.26
N TYR A 7 -2.66 1.86 -29.98
CA TYR A 7 -1.66 0.93 -29.47
C TYR A 7 -2.09 -0.52 -29.72
N ARG A 8 -1.63 -1.10 -30.83
CA ARG A 8 -1.79 -2.52 -31.17
C ARG A 8 -0.47 -3.26 -30.94
N PRO A 9 -0.21 -3.79 -29.72
CA PRO A 9 1.03 -4.52 -29.47
C PRO A 9 1.13 -5.74 -30.38
N GLY A 10 2.29 -5.89 -31.02
CA GLY A 10 2.69 -7.05 -31.81
C GLY A 10 3.39 -8.11 -30.95
N ALA A 11 3.86 -9.18 -31.60
CA ALA A 11 4.59 -10.26 -30.92
C ALA A 11 5.98 -9.85 -30.37
N GLU A 12 6.51 -8.71 -30.82
CA GLU A 12 7.81 -8.16 -30.40
C GLU A 12 7.68 -7.07 -29.30
N ASP A 13 6.46 -6.65 -28.95
CA ASP A 13 6.24 -5.62 -27.93
C ASP A 13 6.25 -6.24 -26.51
N PRO A 14 7.04 -5.71 -25.56
CA PRO A 14 7.19 -6.30 -24.23
C PRO A 14 5.90 -6.19 -23.42
N LEU A 15 5.42 -7.30 -22.87
CA LEU A 15 4.25 -7.31 -22.00
C LEU A 15 4.64 -6.99 -20.55
N VAL A 16 4.27 -5.80 -20.08
CA VAL A 16 4.44 -5.41 -18.67
C VAL A 16 3.10 -5.50 -17.93
N ILE A 17 3.04 -6.36 -16.91
CA ILE A 17 1.88 -6.49 -16.01
C ILE A 17 2.13 -5.64 -14.76
N PHE A 18 1.38 -4.55 -14.64
CA PHE A 18 1.43 -3.64 -13.49
C PHE A 18 0.36 -4.00 -12.45
N GLY A 19 0.70 -3.93 -11.16
CA GLY A 19 -0.22 -4.13 -10.05
C GLY A 19 0.06 -3.19 -8.87
N TYR A 20 -1.00 -2.60 -8.31
CA TYR A 20 -0.94 -1.72 -7.15
C TYR A 20 -1.87 -2.20 -6.04
N SER A 21 -1.37 -2.34 -4.80
CA SER A 21 -2.16 -2.73 -3.62
C SER A 21 -2.95 -4.03 -3.88
N GLN A 22 -4.28 -4.07 -3.75
CA GLN A 22 -5.08 -5.24 -4.12
C GLN A 22 -4.88 -5.68 -5.59
N GLY A 23 -4.58 -4.75 -6.51
CA GLY A 23 -4.18 -5.08 -7.88
C GLY A 23 -2.84 -5.82 -7.98
N ALA A 24 -1.91 -5.58 -7.04
CA ALA A 24 -0.69 -6.37 -6.94
C ALA A 24 -0.98 -7.81 -6.48
N THR A 25 -1.93 -8.04 -5.57
CA THR A 25 -2.41 -9.40 -5.25
C THR A 25 -2.98 -10.12 -6.49
N VAL A 26 -3.75 -9.43 -7.33
CA VAL A 26 -4.27 -10.00 -8.59
C VAL A 26 -3.12 -10.32 -9.55
N ALA A 27 -2.16 -9.40 -9.72
CA ALA A 27 -0.98 -9.62 -10.54
C ALA A 27 -0.10 -10.79 -10.03
N SER A 28 0.11 -10.92 -8.72
CA SER A 28 0.85 -12.05 -8.13
C SER A 28 0.16 -13.40 -8.36
N ARG A 29 -1.18 -13.45 -8.29
CA ARG A 29 -1.94 -14.65 -8.68
C ARG A 29 -1.81 -14.93 -10.19
N GLN A 30 -1.80 -13.89 -11.02
CA GLN A 30 -1.59 -14.05 -12.46
C GLN A 30 -0.16 -14.55 -12.77
N LYS A 31 0.88 -14.06 -12.08
CA LYS A 31 2.25 -14.60 -12.18
C LYS A 31 2.30 -16.09 -11.81
N ASN A 32 1.59 -16.51 -10.76
CA ASN A 32 1.49 -17.93 -10.38
C ASN A 32 0.74 -18.81 -11.41
N LEU A 33 -0.19 -18.25 -12.18
CA LEU A 33 -0.84 -18.97 -13.29
C LEU A 33 0.08 -19.05 -14.52
N LEU A 34 0.82 -17.97 -14.81
CA LEU A 34 1.73 -17.87 -15.96
C LEU A 34 3.04 -18.64 -15.78
N SER A 35 3.44 -18.99 -14.56
CA SER A 35 4.63 -19.85 -14.32
C SER A 35 4.50 -21.28 -14.88
N ARG A 36 3.32 -21.63 -15.41
CA ARG A 36 3.04 -22.88 -16.14
C ARG A 36 3.34 -22.82 -17.64
N LEU A 37 3.64 -21.63 -18.18
CA LEU A 37 4.08 -21.44 -19.56
C LEU A 37 5.52 -21.95 -19.74
N SER A 38 6.01 -22.01 -20.98
CA SER A 38 7.43 -22.29 -21.21
C SER A 38 8.31 -21.16 -20.65
N ALA A 39 9.58 -21.44 -20.37
CA ALA A 39 10.52 -20.41 -19.90
C ALA A 39 10.73 -19.29 -20.95
N GLU A 40 10.57 -19.63 -22.24
CA GLU A 40 10.63 -18.69 -23.36
C GLU A 40 9.44 -17.73 -23.35
N ASP A 41 8.21 -18.25 -23.26
CA ASP A 41 6.99 -17.44 -23.14
C ASP A 41 7.02 -16.56 -21.86
N GLN A 42 7.53 -17.09 -20.75
CA GLN A 42 7.68 -16.37 -19.49
C GLN A 42 8.67 -15.19 -19.61
N SER A 43 9.76 -15.34 -20.38
CA SER A 43 10.78 -14.29 -20.52
C SER A 43 10.32 -13.07 -21.32
N ALA A 44 9.18 -13.17 -22.02
CA ALA A 44 8.52 -12.05 -22.71
C ALA A 44 7.58 -11.23 -21.80
N ILE A 45 7.46 -11.59 -20.52
CA ILE A 45 6.51 -11.00 -19.57
C ILE A 45 7.26 -10.45 -18.35
N ASP A 46 7.19 -9.13 -18.18
CA ASP A 46 7.72 -8.42 -17.01
C ASP A 46 6.58 -8.02 -16.05
N PHE A 47 6.88 -7.93 -14.76
CA PHE A 47 5.96 -7.48 -13.72
C PHE A 47 6.49 -6.24 -12.98
N VAL A 48 5.59 -5.29 -12.68
CA VAL A 48 5.87 -4.17 -11.79
C VAL A 48 4.78 -4.12 -10.72
N LEU A 49 5.16 -4.36 -9.48
CA LEU A 49 4.28 -4.40 -8.32
C LEU A 49 4.62 -3.24 -7.38
N ILE A 50 3.61 -2.50 -6.93
CA ILE A 50 3.76 -1.41 -5.96
C ILE A 50 2.81 -1.61 -4.77
N GLY A 51 3.28 -1.38 -3.55
CA GLY A 51 2.47 -1.59 -2.34
C GLY A 51 1.93 -3.02 -2.21
N ASN A 52 2.74 -4.04 -2.56
CA ASN A 52 2.29 -5.41 -2.74
C ASN A 52 1.91 -6.13 -1.41
N PRO A 53 0.63 -6.51 -1.19
CA PRO A 53 0.22 -7.25 0.01
C PRO A 53 0.83 -8.66 0.11
N ASN A 54 1.23 -9.23 -1.03
CA ASN A 54 1.82 -10.56 -1.18
C ASN A 54 3.36 -10.52 -1.33
N ARG A 55 4.02 -9.42 -0.93
CA ARG A 55 5.48 -9.35 -0.83
C ARG A 55 5.97 -10.37 0.21
N PRO A 56 6.83 -11.36 -0.13
CA PRO A 56 7.09 -12.51 0.74
C PRO A 56 7.56 -12.16 2.17
N ASN A 57 8.42 -11.16 2.32
CA ASN A 57 8.73 -10.51 3.58
C ASN A 57 8.37 -9.02 3.52
N GLY A 58 7.43 -8.62 4.37
CA GLY A 58 6.87 -7.26 4.45
C GLY A 58 5.37 -7.21 4.12
N GLY A 59 4.90 -8.04 3.19
CA GLY A 59 3.50 -8.09 2.76
C GLY A 59 2.56 -8.52 3.88
N LEU A 60 1.51 -7.73 4.14
CA LEU A 60 0.55 -7.98 5.21
C LEU A 60 -0.15 -9.35 5.06
N PHE A 61 -0.42 -9.80 3.84
CA PHE A 61 -1.03 -11.11 3.59
C PHE A 61 -0.05 -12.27 3.82
N GLU A 62 1.25 -12.01 3.80
CA GLU A 62 2.28 -13.01 4.15
C GLU A 62 2.59 -13.01 5.65
N ARG A 63 2.59 -11.83 6.29
CA ARG A 63 2.64 -11.71 7.76
C ARG A 63 1.52 -12.48 8.44
N LEU A 64 0.30 -12.39 7.90
CA LEU A 64 -0.90 -13.05 8.42
C LEU A 64 -1.10 -14.49 7.91
N ALA A 65 -0.13 -15.09 7.20
CA ALA A 65 -0.22 -16.45 6.63
C ALA A 65 -0.66 -17.53 7.65
N MET A 66 -0.27 -17.40 8.92
CA MET A 66 -0.65 -18.32 9.99
C MET A 66 -2.17 -18.38 10.28
N PHE A 67 -2.95 -17.40 9.81
CA PHE A 67 -4.40 -17.35 9.96
C PHE A 67 -5.17 -17.90 8.73
N GLY A 68 -4.46 -18.27 7.65
CA GLY A 68 -5.05 -18.90 6.47
C GLY A 68 -5.98 -18.00 5.65
N THR A 69 -7.15 -18.50 5.24
CA THR A 69 -8.14 -17.70 4.50
C THR A 69 -9.07 -16.99 5.46
N VAL A 70 -9.23 -15.67 5.34
CA VAL A 70 -10.19 -14.88 6.13
C VAL A 70 -11.43 -14.58 5.28
N PRO A 71 -12.59 -15.21 5.55
CA PRO A 71 -13.78 -15.10 4.69
C PRO A 71 -14.37 -13.68 4.58
N ILE A 72 -14.09 -12.81 5.55
CA ILE A 72 -14.60 -11.43 5.59
C ILE A 72 -13.88 -10.52 4.58
N LEU A 73 -12.63 -10.86 4.22
CA LEU A 73 -11.78 -10.09 3.31
C LEU A 73 -11.71 -10.68 1.90
N ASP A 74 -12.36 -11.83 1.66
CA ASP A 74 -12.22 -12.67 0.46
C ASP A 74 -10.76 -12.92 0.05
N ALA A 75 -9.89 -13.03 1.07
CA ALA A 75 -8.43 -13.06 0.91
C ALA A 75 -7.84 -14.34 1.49
N THR A 76 -7.00 -15.00 0.70
CA THR A 76 -6.13 -16.09 1.12
C THR A 76 -4.78 -15.50 1.52
N PHE A 77 -4.41 -15.64 2.79
CA PHE A 77 -3.07 -15.30 3.28
C PHE A 77 -2.09 -16.45 3.03
N GLY A 78 -0.78 -16.16 2.99
CA GLY A 78 0.25 -17.16 2.74
C GLY A 78 0.33 -17.60 1.27
N LEU A 79 0.18 -16.65 0.33
CA LEU A 79 0.37 -16.87 -1.10
C LEU A 79 1.42 -15.86 -1.61
N PRO A 80 2.70 -16.08 -1.26
CA PRO A 80 3.76 -15.14 -1.60
C PRO A 80 3.89 -15.02 -3.11
N THR A 81 4.20 -13.81 -3.57
CA THR A 81 4.49 -13.56 -4.99
C THR A 81 5.63 -14.48 -5.43
N PRO A 82 5.44 -15.36 -6.44
CA PRO A 82 6.49 -16.29 -6.85
C PRO A 82 7.76 -15.56 -7.29
N THR A 83 8.92 -16.09 -6.92
CA THR A 83 10.25 -15.55 -7.29
C THR A 83 11.07 -16.52 -8.15
N ASP A 84 10.52 -17.70 -8.40
CA ASP A 84 11.14 -18.86 -9.05
C ASP A 84 10.61 -19.10 -10.46
N THR A 85 10.39 -18.01 -11.22
CA THR A 85 9.89 -18.04 -12.60
C THR A 85 10.92 -17.47 -13.57
N SER A 86 10.59 -17.33 -14.86
CA SER A 86 11.40 -16.58 -15.83
C SER A 86 10.86 -15.19 -16.15
N MET A 87 9.81 -14.74 -15.44
CA MET A 87 9.17 -13.43 -15.59
C MET A 87 9.83 -12.40 -14.67
N ARG A 88 10.59 -11.44 -15.22
CA ARG A 88 11.34 -10.47 -14.40
C ARG A 88 10.35 -9.60 -13.63
N THR A 89 10.61 -9.34 -12.36
CA THR A 89 9.68 -8.59 -11.51
C THR A 89 10.39 -7.47 -10.77
N THR A 90 9.75 -6.30 -10.69
CA THR A 90 10.15 -5.22 -9.78
C THR A 90 9.07 -5.02 -8.73
N ASP A 91 9.39 -5.16 -7.45
CA ASP A 91 8.46 -5.00 -6.32
C ASP A 91 8.90 -3.81 -5.44
N ILE A 92 8.14 -2.71 -5.50
CA ILE A 92 8.47 -1.46 -4.81
C ILE A 92 7.55 -1.29 -3.60
N ALA A 93 8.16 -1.16 -2.41
CA ALA A 93 7.49 -0.78 -1.18
C ALA A 93 8.05 0.55 -0.65
N PHE A 94 7.20 1.37 -0.03
CA PHE A 94 7.62 2.44 0.85
C PHE A 94 7.91 1.88 2.24
N GLN A 95 9.00 2.32 2.88
CA GLN A 95 9.33 1.91 4.25
C GLN A 95 8.18 2.28 5.21
N TYR A 96 7.81 1.34 6.07
CA TYR A 96 6.66 1.44 6.98
C TYR A 96 5.26 1.48 6.32
N ASP A 97 5.13 1.18 5.02
CA ASP A 97 3.83 0.89 4.43
C ASP A 97 3.17 -0.30 5.17
N GLY A 98 2.04 -0.07 5.84
CA GLY A 98 1.34 -1.12 6.60
C GLY A 98 0.78 -2.30 5.78
N VAL A 99 0.89 -2.27 4.45
CA VAL A 99 0.50 -3.36 3.54
C VAL A 99 1.70 -4.06 2.92
N ALA A 100 2.78 -3.34 2.61
CA ALA A 100 3.95 -3.87 1.89
C ALA A 100 5.25 -3.96 2.73
N ASP A 101 5.33 -3.22 3.83
CA ASP A 101 6.41 -3.23 4.82
C ASP A 101 5.85 -3.26 6.26
N PHE A 102 4.98 -4.24 6.53
CA PHE A 102 4.43 -4.47 7.87
C PHE A 102 5.48 -5.15 8.77
N PRO A 103 5.59 -4.80 10.07
CA PRO A 103 6.63 -5.32 10.96
C PRO A 103 6.59 -6.85 11.10
N LEU A 104 7.78 -7.44 11.27
CA LEU A 104 7.94 -8.87 11.54
C LEU A 104 7.50 -9.21 12.98
N TYR A 105 7.71 -8.27 13.91
CA TYR A 105 7.44 -8.43 15.33
C TYR A 105 6.30 -7.50 15.81
N PRO A 106 5.01 -7.84 15.59
CA PRO A 106 3.88 -6.94 15.90
C PRO A 106 3.66 -6.66 17.39
N LEU A 107 4.34 -7.37 18.30
CA LEU A 107 4.35 -6.99 19.72
C LEU A 107 5.19 -5.72 20.00
N ASN A 108 6.03 -5.30 19.06
CA ASN A 108 6.52 -3.92 19.05
C ASN A 108 5.37 -3.00 18.61
N LEU A 109 4.71 -2.40 19.61
CA LEU A 109 3.56 -1.53 19.38
C LEU A 109 3.95 -0.22 18.68
N LEU A 110 5.18 0.30 18.85
CA LEU A 110 5.64 1.49 18.13
C LEU A 110 5.75 1.18 16.62
N ALA A 111 6.38 0.06 16.27
CA ALA A 111 6.49 -0.39 14.88
C ALA A 111 5.11 -0.65 14.25
N THR A 112 4.21 -1.29 14.99
CA THR A 112 2.86 -1.60 14.52
C THR A 112 2.00 -0.35 14.34
N LEU A 113 2.03 0.59 15.28
CA LEU A 113 1.31 1.86 15.17
C LEU A 113 1.89 2.73 14.04
N ASN A 114 3.21 2.72 13.85
CA ASN A 114 3.87 3.40 12.74
C ASN A 114 3.49 2.79 11.38
N ALA A 115 3.38 1.46 11.28
CA ALA A 115 2.89 0.79 10.07
C ALA A 115 1.40 1.06 9.79
N VAL A 116 0.55 1.12 10.82
CA VAL A 116 -0.86 1.54 10.68
C VAL A 116 -0.96 2.99 10.20
N ALA A 117 -0.12 3.90 10.72
CA ALA A 117 -0.03 5.26 10.22
C ALA A 117 0.50 5.29 8.78
N GLY A 118 1.49 4.47 8.43
CA GLY A 118 2.02 4.35 7.07
C GLY A 118 0.99 3.80 6.07
N PHE A 119 0.06 2.94 6.50
CA PHE A 119 -1.10 2.58 5.68
C PHE A 119 -2.00 3.80 5.39
N TRP A 120 -2.23 4.66 6.39
CA TRP A 120 -3.08 5.84 6.23
C TRP A 120 -2.44 6.95 5.40
N TYR A 121 -1.14 7.21 5.61
CA TYR A 121 -0.44 8.37 5.05
C TYR A 121 0.46 8.06 3.84
N ASN A 122 0.95 6.83 3.69
CA ASN A 122 1.95 6.49 2.67
C ASN A 122 1.41 5.49 1.63
N HIS A 123 0.61 4.50 2.05
CA HIS A 123 0.16 3.42 1.16
C HIS A 123 -0.73 3.90 0.00
N GLY A 124 -1.48 4.99 0.18
CA GLY A 124 -2.25 5.61 -0.90
C GLY A 124 -1.40 6.42 -1.90
N GLY A 125 -0.22 6.88 -1.47
CA GLY A 125 0.56 7.92 -2.14
C GLY A 125 1.54 7.44 -3.21
N TYR A 126 1.59 6.16 -3.57
CA TYR A 126 2.53 5.67 -4.61
C TYR A 126 2.32 6.32 -5.99
N LEU A 127 1.09 6.75 -6.28
CA LEU A 127 0.72 7.42 -7.53
C LEU A 127 0.64 8.95 -7.38
N ALA A 128 1.09 9.49 -6.24
CA ALA A 128 1.11 10.93 -6.00
C ALA A 128 2.23 11.64 -6.79
N PRO A 129 2.07 12.92 -7.16
CA PRO A 129 0.81 13.67 -7.14
C PRO A 129 -0.19 13.09 -8.14
N ASP A 130 -1.40 12.81 -7.69
CA ASP A 130 -2.49 12.37 -8.56
C ASP A 130 -3.33 13.58 -9.03
N GLY A 131 -4.21 13.38 -10.01
CA GLY A 131 -5.05 14.47 -10.54
C GLY A 131 -6.09 15.04 -9.55
N ARG A 132 -6.16 14.53 -8.31
CA ARG A 132 -7.07 14.97 -7.23
C ARG A 132 -6.29 15.70 -6.13
N HIS A 133 -5.04 15.30 -5.91
CA HIS A 133 -4.11 15.84 -4.92
C HIS A 133 -2.81 16.28 -5.63
N PRO A 134 -2.85 17.38 -6.42
CA PRO A 134 -1.74 17.79 -7.29
C PRO A 134 -0.49 18.24 -6.52
N ASP A 135 -0.64 18.59 -5.25
CA ASP A 135 0.43 19.04 -4.36
C ASP A 135 0.98 17.91 -3.45
N GLU A 136 0.41 16.70 -3.53
CA GLU A 136 0.83 15.55 -2.70
C GLU A 136 2.14 14.94 -3.22
N LEU A 137 3.09 14.69 -2.32
CA LEU A 137 4.38 14.09 -2.65
C LEU A 137 4.39 12.58 -2.32
N PRO A 138 4.79 11.71 -3.26
CA PRO A 138 4.85 10.26 -3.03
C PRO A 138 5.88 9.95 -1.93
N ASN A 139 5.42 9.32 -0.85
CA ASN A 139 6.22 9.08 0.36
C ASN A 139 6.83 10.34 1.01
N GLY A 140 6.27 11.53 0.74
CA GLY A 140 6.86 12.81 1.13
C GLY A 140 8.14 13.20 0.38
N LEU A 141 8.43 12.54 -0.75
CA LEU A 141 9.62 12.77 -1.58
C LEU A 141 9.25 13.52 -2.86
N THR A 142 10.11 14.45 -3.30
CA THR A 142 10.01 14.99 -4.65
C THR A 142 10.27 13.89 -5.69
N ARG A 143 9.83 14.10 -6.93
CA ARG A 143 10.08 13.16 -8.03
C ARG A 143 11.57 12.84 -8.22
N ALA A 144 12.46 13.81 -7.98
CA ALA A 144 13.91 13.59 -8.10
C ALA A 144 14.44 12.69 -6.98
N GLU A 145 14.01 12.90 -5.74
CA GLU A 145 14.39 12.09 -4.59
C GLU A 145 13.81 10.67 -4.66
N LEU A 146 12.55 10.52 -5.10
CA LEU A 146 11.96 9.19 -5.32
C LEU A 146 12.72 8.40 -6.39
N LEU A 147 13.07 9.03 -7.51
CA LEU A 147 13.85 8.37 -8.57
C LEU A 147 15.27 8.01 -8.09
N ALA A 148 15.91 8.88 -7.30
CA ALA A 148 17.19 8.59 -6.68
C ALA A 148 17.09 7.42 -5.69
N ALA A 149 16.08 7.40 -4.82
CA ALA A 149 15.85 6.34 -3.86
C ALA A 149 15.53 4.98 -4.52
N ILE A 150 14.77 4.97 -5.62
CA ILE A 150 14.52 3.75 -6.42
C ILE A 150 15.80 3.27 -7.11
N ALA A 151 16.63 4.18 -7.62
CA ALA A 151 17.86 3.84 -8.34
C ALA A 151 19.04 3.45 -7.44
N ASP A 152 19.01 3.80 -6.15
CA ASP A 152 20.06 3.51 -5.18
C ASP A 152 20.17 1.99 -4.90
N PRO A 153 21.32 1.36 -5.18
CA PRO A 153 21.55 -0.06 -4.88
C PRO A 153 21.37 -0.43 -3.39
N ALA A 154 21.53 0.51 -2.45
CA ALA A 154 21.30 0.26 -1.03
C ALA A 154 19.82 -0.02 -0.70
N ASN A 155 18.91 0.47 -1.54
CA ASN A 155 17.47 0.26 -1.42
C ASN A 155 16.98 -0.95 -2.23
N GLN A 156 17.87 -1.62 -2.97
CA GLN A 156 17.55 -2.74 -3.86
C GLN A 156 18.05 -4.08 -3.33
N GLN A 157 17.29 -5.14 -3.59
CA GLN A 157 17.69 -6.52 -3.30
C GLN A 157 17.14 -7.47 -4.37
N GLY A 158 18.03 -8.21 -5.03
CA GLY A 158 17.64 -9.29 -5.95
C GLY A 158 17.33 -10.59 -5.20
N TYR A 159 16.24 -11.27 -5.56
CA TYR A 159 15.93 -12.62 -5.11
C TYR A 159 15.18 -13.38 -6.20
N GLY A 160 15.82 -14.41 -6.76
CA GLY A 160 15.29 -15.14 -7.92
C GLY A 160 15.12 -14.23 -9.14
N ASP A 161 13.93 -14.21 -9.72
CA ASP A 161 13.54 -13.34 -10.85
C ASP A 161 13.15 -11.89 -10.45
N THR A 162 13.14 -11.59 -9.15
CA THR A 162 12.54 -10.36 -8.60
C THR A 162 13.60 -9.42 -8.03
N THR A 163 13.54 -8.15 -8.43
CA THR A 163 14.20 -7.02 -7.78
C THR A 163 13.23 -6.34 -6.82
N TYR A 164 13.50 -6.49 -5.52
CA TYR A 164 12.79 -5.76 -4.48
C TYR A 164 13.42 -4.39 -4.28
N VAL A 165 12.59 -3.36 -4.22
CA VAL A 165 12.97 -1.99 -3.84
C VAL A 165 12.26 -1.67 -2.52
N LEU A 166 12.97 -1.09 -1.56
CA LEU A 166 12.40 -0.47 -0.37
C LEU A 166 12.80 1.01 -0.37
N VAL A 167 11.87 1.89 -0.74
CA VAL A 167 12.10 3.35 -0.73
C VAL A 167 12.09 3.81 0.72
N PRO A 168 13.18 4.41 1.24
CA PRO A 168 13.22 4.92 2.60
C PRO A 168 12.18 6.02 2.80
N THR A 169 11.57 6.04 3.98
CA THR A 169 10.56 7.04 4.33
C THR A 169 11.20 8.12 5.18
N PRO A 170 11.27 9.39 4.73
CA PRO A 170 12.00 10.44 5.41
C PRO A 170 11.36 10.81 6.77
N ASN A 171 10.03 10.84 6.81
CA ASN A 171 9.27 11.19 8.01
C ASN A 171 8.54 9.97 8.58
N LEU A 172 8.67 9.70 9.88
CA LEU A 172 7.93 8.60 10.52
C LEU A 172 6.41 8.84 10.43
N PRO A 173 5.63 7.94 9.80
CA PRO A 173 4.18 8.12 9.71
C PRO A 173 3.49 8.26 11.08
N LEU A 174 4.03 7.63 12.13
CA LEU A 174 3.54 7.77 13.51
C LEU A 174 3.52 9.23 14.02
N LEU A 175 4.38 10.09 13.46
CA LEU A 175 4.50 11.51 13.85
C LEU A 175 3.73 12.45 12.91
N GLN A 176 3.19 11.94 11.81
CA GLN A 176 2.41 12.74 10.86
C GLN A 176 1.19 13.43 11.51
N PRO A 177 0.41 12.80 12.41
CA PRO A 177 -0.70 13.48 13.10
C PRO A 177 -0.27 14.70 13.93
N LEU A 178 0.97 14.71 14.45
CA LEU A 178 1.53 15.86 15.18
C LEU A 178 1.99 16.97 14.24
N ARG A 179 2.54 16.62 13.06
CA ARG A 179 2.83 17.59 11.99
C ARG A 179 1.53 18.22 11.44
N ASP A 180 0.51 17.39 11.17
CA ASP A 180 -0.82 17.82 10.71
C ASP A 180 -1.48 18.78 11.70
N PHE A 181 -1.46 18.45 13.00
CA PHE A 181 -1.96 19.31 14.06
C PHE A 181 -1.22 20.64 14.12
N GLY A 182 0.12 20.61 14.01
CA GLY A 182 0.96 21.81 13.97
C GLY A 182 0.54 22.76 12.86
N ALA A 183 0.45 22.25 11.63
CA ALA A 183 0.02 23.01 10.46
C ALA A 183 -1.42 23.55 10.58
N ALA A 184 -2.35 22.73 11.07
CA ALA A 184 -3.75 23.14 11.25
C ALA A 184 -3.94 24.20 12.36
N ALA A 185 -3.08 24.19 13.38
CA ALA A 185 -3.16 25.10 14.52
C ALA A 185 -2.27 26.36 14.41
N GLY A 186 -1.38 26.45 13.41
CA GLY A 186 -0.37 27.51 13.31
C GLY A 186 0.71 27.39 14.40
N LEU A 187 1.05 26.16 14.79
CA LEU A 187 1.98 25.81 15.87
C LEU A 187 3.24 25.10 15.36
N GLU A 188 3.55 25.21 14.07
CA GLU A 188 4.69 24.54 13.40
C GLU A 188 6.03 24.86 14.08
N SER A 189 6.19 26.09 14.57
CA SER A 189 7.36 26.53 15.33
C SER A 189 7.58 25.80 16.67
N LEU A 190 6.57 25.08 17.16
CA LEU A 190 6.65 24.20 18.33
C LEU A 190 6.63 22.73 17.93
N THR A 191 5.79 22.34 16.96
CA THR A 191 5.62 20.93 16.58
C THR A 191 6.78 20.39 15.74
N THR A 192 7.37 21.19 14.84
CA THR A 192 8.48 20.72 14.01
C THR A 192 9.72 20.37 14.85
N PRO A 193 10.26 21.26 15.71
CA PRO A 193 11.38 20.91 16.58
C PRO A 193 11.07 19.73 17.51
N LEU A 194 9.82 19.58 17.97
CA LEU A 194 9.40 18.45 18.80
C LEU A 194 9.37 17.13 18.02
N VAL A 195 8.86 17.13 16.79
CA VAL A 195 8.84 15.94 15.93
C VAL A 195 10.26 15.54 15.57
N ASP A 196 11.10 16.49 15.18
CA ASP A 196 12.45 16.22 14.72
C ASP A 196 13.41 15.88 15.89
N LEU A 197 13.12 16.31 17.12
CA LEU A 197 13.70 15.78 18.36
C LEU A 197 13.36 14.28 18.59
N LEU A 198 12.10 13.91 18.41
CA LEU A 198 11.60 12.57 18.73
C LEU A 198 11.87 11.54 17.62
N GLN A 199 11.91 11.99 16.37
CA GLN A 199 11.90 11.15 15.18
C GLN A 199 13.08 10.16 15.11
N PRO A 200 14.35 10.55 15.32
CA PRO A 200 15.45 9.59 15.22
C PRO A 200 15.36 8.50 16.29
N ALA A 201 15.07 8.87 17.54
CA ALA A 201 14.96 7.92 18.65
C ALA A 201 13.78 6.95 18.46
N LEU A 202 12.63 7.44 18.00
CA LEU A 202 11.49 6.59 17.65
C LEU A 202 11.81 5.67 16.47
N ARG A 203 12.59 6.12 15.47
CA ARG A 203 12.98 5.30 14.32
C ARG A 203 13.81 4.09 14.75
N VAL A 204 14.79 4.27 15.64
CA VAL A 204 15.57 3.16 16.23
C VAL A 204 14.64 2.15 16.90
N LEU A 205 13.73 2.63 17.78
CA LEU A 205 12.80 1.75 18.49
C LEU A 205 11.82 1.03 17.54
N ILE A 206 11.38 1.70 16.47
CA ILE A 206 10.50 1.14 15.43
C ILE A 206 11.22 0.06 14.62
N GLU A 207 12.46 0.26 14.20
CA GLU A 207 13.22 -0.72 13.42
C GLU A 207 13.48 -2.03 14.20
N THR A 208 13.47 -2.03 15.54
CA THR A 208 13.48 -3.30 16.32
C THR A 208 12.24 -4.19 16.12
N GLY A 209 11.18 -3.66 15.49
CA GLY A 209 10.00 -4.41 15.02
C GLY A 209 10.21 -5.11 13.67
N TYR A 210 11.33 -4.86 13.00
CA TYR A 210 11.69 -5.37 11.68
C TYR A 210 12.95 -6.25 11.76
N ASP A 211 13.18 -7.01 10.70
CA ASP A 211 14.44 -7.72 10.47
C ASP A 211 14.83 -7.49 9.01
N ARG A 212 15.63 -6.45 8.80
CA ARG A 212 16.10 -6.01 7.47
C ARG A 212 17.16 -6.94 6.87
N SER A 213 17.65 -7.92 7.65
CA SER A 213 18.63 -8.92 7.17
C SER A 213 17.96 -10.08 6.42
N LEU A 214 16.68 -10.33 6.66
CA LEU A 214 15.91 -11.35 5.94
C LEU A 214 15.60 -10.90 4.51
N PRO A 215 15.83 -11.73 3.48
CA PRO A 215 15.50 -11.37 2.11
C PRO A 215 14.02 -11.04 1.91
N TYR A 216 13.71 -10.00 1.14
CA TYR A 216 12.34 -9.59 0.80
C TYR A 216 11.58 -10.65 0.01
N GLY A 217 12.30 -11.46 -0.77
CA GLY A 217 11.74 -12.59 -1.53
C GLY A 217 11.56 -13.88 -0.73
N GLN A 218 12.04 -13.96 0.52
CA GLN A 218 11.82 -15.12 1.37
C GLN A 218 10.52 -14.95 2.18
N PRO A 219 9.57 -15.91 2.13
CA PRO A 219 8.34 -15.83 2.93
C PRO A 219 8.62 -15.70 4.43
N ALA A 220 8.13 -14.63 5.05
CA ALA A 220 8.35 -14.32 6.47
C ALA A 220 7.03 -14.00 7.19
N PRO A 221 6.29 -15.02 7.66
CA PRO A 221 5.16 -14.83 8.56
C PRO A 221 5.57 -14.10 9.85
N LEU A 222 4.60 -13.51 10.54
CA LEU A 222 4.84 -12.79 11.79
C LEU A 222 5.53 -13.67 12.85
N ARG A 223 6.33 -13.03 13.71
CA ARG A 223 7.02 -13.65 14.84
C ARG A 223 6.71 -12.85 16.12
N PHE A 224 6.61 -13.51 17.26
CA PHE A 224 6.21 -12.82 18.51
C PHE A 224 7.37 -12.23 19.32
N ILE A 225 8.58 -12.76 19.18
CA ILE A 225 9.75 -12.36 19.98
C ILE A 225 10.75 -11.67 19.04
N SER A 226 11.01 -10.38 19.26
CA SER A 226 12.09 -9.68 18.54
C SER A 226 13.46 -10.19 19.02
N LEU A 227 14.40 -10.28 18.08
CA LEU A 227 15.77 -10.73 18.29
C LEU A 227 16.78 -9.57 18.23
N ALA A 228 16.32 -8.32 18.36
CA ALA A 228 17.18 -7.14 18.34
C ALA A 228 18.23 -7.19 19.45
N ASP A 229 19.48 -6.87 19.11
CA ASP A 229 20.58 -6.80 20.08
C ASP A 229 20.38 -5.58 21.00
N PRO A 230 20.19 -5.77 22.33
CA PRO A 230 19.98 -4.65 23.24
C PRO A 230 21.18 -3.72 23.34
N ILE A 231 22.40 -4.18 23.03
CA ILE A 231 23.60 -3.34 23.05
C ILE A 231 23.59 -2.40 21.84
N ALA A 232 23.41 -2.95 20.62
CA ALA A 232 23.28 -2.16 19.41
C ALA A 232 22.14 -1.13 19.52
N VAL A 233 20.94 -1.57 19.93
CA VAL A 233 19.79 -0.67 20.14
C VAL A 233 20.08 0.44 21.14
N THR A 234 20.87 0.18 22.19
CA THR A 234 21.26 1.21 23.16
C THR A 234 22.23 2.23 22.56
N VAL A 235 23.21 1.79 21.77
CA VAL A 235 24.16 2.67 21.08
C VAL A 235 23.45 3.54 20.05
N ASP A 236 22.66 2.92 19.18
CA ASP A 236 21.88 3.59 18.14
C ASP A 236 20.92 4.61 18.75
N LEU A 237 20.28 4.29 19.89
CA LEU A 237 19.37 5.20 20.59
C LEU A 237 20.09 6.42 21.17
N VAL A 238 21.31 6.26 21.70
CA VAL A 238 22.11 7.39 22.20
C VAL A 238 22.54 8.31 21.06
N GLU A 239 22.98 7.75 19.93
CA GLU A 239 23.31 8.53 18.74
C GLU A 239 22.08 9.25 18.19
N ALA A 240 20.94 8.57 18.11
CA ALA A 240 19.67 9.10 17.64
C ALA A 240 19.12 10.23 18.53
N ILE A 241 19.22 10.11 19.86
CA ILE A 241 18.89 11.21 20.78
C ILE A 241 19.81 12.42 20.51
N GLY A 242 21.10 12.18 20.31
CA GLY A 242 22.05 13.23 19.93
C GLY A 242 21.71 13.89 18.60
N GLN A 243 21.21 13.12 17.63
CA GLN A 243 20.75 13.62 16.33
C GLN A 243 19.49 14.47 16.46
N GLY A 244 18.45 13.99 17.15
CA GLY A 244 17.21 14.74 17.33
C GLY A 244 17.43 16.06 18.08
N ILE A 245 18.34 16.11 19.05
CA ILE A 245 18.74 17.36 19.71
C ILE A 245 19.38 18.35 18.72
N ARG A 246 20.24 17.87 17.80
CA ARG A 246 20.84 18.73 16.76
C ARG A 246 19.80 19.27 15.80
N ASP A 247 18.89 18.42 15.33
CA ASP A 247 17.86 18.79 14.35
C ASP A 247 16.89 19.81 14.95
N ALA A 248 16.38 19.56 16.17
CA ALA A 248 15.50 20.49 16.87
C ALA A 248 16.17 21.83 17.22
N ILE A 249 17.48 21.85 17.52
CA ILE A 249 18.25 23.10 17.66
C ILE A 249 18.37 23.81 16.31
N GLY A 250 18.58 23.07 15.22
CA GLY A 250 18.58 23.59 13.86
C GLY A 250 17.28 24.33 13.54
N ASP A 251 16.13 23.72 13.79
CA ASP A 251 14.81 24.33 13.54
C ASP A 251 14.57 25.61 14.35
N VAL A 252 14.98 25.62 15.62
CA VAL A 252 14.81 26.77 16.53
C VAL A 252 15.80 27.91 16.25
N THR A 253 16.99 27.59 15.74
CA THR A 253 18.05 28.58 15.46
C THR A 253 18.12 29.03 14.01
N ALA A 254 17.44 28.33 13.10
CA ALA A 254 17.25 28.77 11.72
C ALA A 254 16.59 30.15 11.70
N PRO A 255 17.14 31.14 10.96
CA PRO A 255 16.46 32.42 10.81
C PRO A 255 15.14 32.17 10.10
N ALA A 256 14.04 32.56 10.74
CA ALA A 256 12.70 32.38 10.20
C ALA A 256 12.64 32.89 8.75
N ALA A 257 12.42 31.97 7.82
CA ALA A 257 12.25 32.31 6.42
C ALA A 257 11.17 33.40 6.32
N PRO A 258 11.39 34.48 5.57
CA PRO A 258 10.47 35.61 5.58
C PRO A 258 9.09 35.12 5.15
N MET A 259 8.12 35.21 6.08
CA MET A 259 6.73 34.89 5.77
C MET A 259 6.32 35.72 4.56
N SER A 260 6.06 35.06 3.44
CA SER A 260 5.45 35.69 2.27
C SER A 260 4.00 36.05 2.60
N ARG A 261 3.82 37.14 3.33
CA ARG A 261 2.55 37.85 3.39
C ARG A 261 2.33 38.53 2.04
N THR A 262 1.07 38.51 1.58
CA THR A 262 0.61 38.83 0.22
C THR A 262 0.91 37.72 -0.81
N ALA A 263 -0.03 37.31 -1.67
CA ALA A 263 -1.25 38.00 -2.10
C ALA A 263 -2.58 37.22 -1.94
N ASP A 264 -3.66 37.99 -1.92
CA ASP A 264 -5.09 37.68 -2.11
C ASP A 264 -5.78 36.48 -1.42
N ARG A 265 -6.69 36.85 -0.51
CA ARG A 265 -7.88 36.06 -0.16
C ARG A 265 -8.91 36.16 -1.30
N PRO A 266 -9.40 35.05 -1.86
CA PRO A 266 -10.73 35.05 -2.48
C PRO A 266 -11.77 35.43 -1.41
N ALA A 267 -12.66 36.36 -1.73
CA ALA A 267 -13.75 36.72 -0.84
C ALA A 267 -14.70 35.52 -0.64
N LEU A 268 -15.20 35.36 0.59
CA LEU A 268 -16.21 34.33 0.91
C LEU A 268 -17.49 34.56 0.10
N SER A 269 -17.66 33.81 -0.98
CA SER A 269 -18.93 33.74 -1.71
C SER A 269 -19.96 33.01 -0.87
N ARG A 270 -20.97 33.78 -0.45
CA ARG A 270 -22.13 33.34 0.33
C ARG A 270 -22.88 32.22 -0.43
N PRO A 271 -23.32 31.14 0.25
CA PRO A 271 -24.02 30.04 -0.43
C PRO A 271 -25.37 30.52 -0.98
N GLU A 272 -25.57 30.37 -2.29
CA GLU A 272 -26.89 30.54 -2.88
C GLU A 272 -27.82 29.40 -2.47
N ARG A 273 -29.09 29.77 -2.25
CA ARG A 273 -30.11 28.93 -1.63
C ARG A 273 -30.86 28.16 -2.72
N SER A 274 -30.43 26.94 -3.01
CA SER A 274 -31.13 26.07 -3.97
C SER A 274 -32.54 25.72 -3.47
N ALA A 275 -33.55 26.24 -4.16
CA ALA A 275 -34.95 25.89 -3.94
C ALA A 275 -35.31 24.57 -4.67
N PRO A 276 -36.26 23.77 -4.15
CA PRO A 276 -36.59 22.47 -4.73
C PRO A 276 -37.51 22.60 -5.95
N LEU A 277 -37.13 21.97 -7.07
CA LEU A 277 -38.03 21.76 -8.20
C LEU A 277 -38.92 20.55 -7.94
N ASN A 278 -40.24 20.74 -7.98
CA ASN A 278 -41.21 19.67 -7.76
C ASN A 278 -42.30 19.68 -8.85
N ALA A 279 -42.68 18.47 -9.27
CA ALA A 279 -43.89 18.09 -9.99
C ALA A 279 -44.20 18.63 -11.43
N ARG A 280 -44.15 17.66 -12.37
CA ARG A 280 -45.21 17.31 -13.36
C ARG A 280 -45.79 18.41 -14.29
N GLN A 281 -45.70 18.18 -15.62
CA GLN A 281 -46.89 17.81 -16.42
C GLN A 281 -46.59 17.23 -17.82
N ARG A 282 -47.61 16.52 -18.33
CA ARG A 282 -47.81 15.73 -19.57
C ARG A 282 -47.91 16.66 -20.82
N ALA A 283 -47.93 16.22 -22.10
CA ALA A 283 -48.21 14.92 -22.73
C ALA A 283 -47.81 14.81 -24.23
N SER A 284 -47.70 13.56 -24.73
CA SER A 284 -48.01 13.07 -26.10
C SER A 284 -47.12 13.55 -27.28
N ARG A 285 -46.83 12.81 -28.37
CA ARG A 285 -47.13 11.43 -28.90
C ARG A 285 -45.79 10.84 -29.44
N SER A 286 -45.60 9.64 -30.00
CA SER A 286 -46.41 8.44 -30.34
C SER A 286 -45.46 7.21 -30.46
N ALA A 287 -45.99 6.00 -30.71
CA ALA A 287 -45.20 4.78 -31.01
C ALA A 287 -45.15 4.47 -32.53
N PRO A 288 -44.37 3.45 -32.98
CA PRO A 288 -44.97 2.12 -33.11
C PRO A 288 -44.14 0.96 -32.52
N GLU A 289 -44.69 -0.26 -32.64
CA GLU A 289 -44.35 -1.45 -31.86
C GLU A 289 -43.29 -2.38 -32.50
N GLY A 290 -42.67 -3.23 -31.68
CA GLY A 290 -41.78 -4.33 -32.12
C GLY A 290 -41.53 -5.33 -30.99
N SER A 291 -42.13 -6.52 -31.08
CA SER A 291 -42.18 -7.52 -29.99
C SER A 291 -40.94 -8.40 -29.90
N ALA A 292 -40.42 -8.63 -28.68
CA ALA A 292 -40.20 -9.97 -28.12
C ALA A 292 -39.80 -9.95 -26.62
N ARG A 293 -40.60 -10.59 -25.76
CA ARG A 293 -40.21 -10.96 -24.38
C ARG A 293 -40.07 -12.49 -24.30
N ARG A 294 -39.03 -13.00 -23.66
CA ARG A 294 -39.04 -14.33 -23.03
C ARG A 294 -38.58 -14.20 -21.58
N GLN A 295 -39.45 -14.60 -20.67
CA GLN A 295 -39.14 -14.77 -19.25
C GLN A 295 -38.76 -16.24 -19.01
N PHE A 296 -37.85 -16.50 -18.08
CA PHE A 296 -37.75 -17.80 -17.41
C PHE A 296 -38.26 -17.66 -15.98
N ALA A 297 -39.23 -18.51 -15.62
CA ALA A 297 -39.85 -18.51 -14.31
C ALA A 297 -39.14 -19.49 -13.36
N LYS A 298 -39.11 -19.14 -12.06
CA LYS A 298 -38.76 -20.07 -10.98
C LYS A 298 -39.94 -21.00 -10.72
N THR A 299 -39.69 -22.29 -10.45
CA THR A 299 -40.66 -23.21 -9.86
C THR A 299 -40.09 -23.83 -8.59
N SER A 300 -40.82 -23.69 -7.49
CA SER A 300 -40.57 -24.35 -6.21
C SER A 300 -41.16 -25.77 -6.17
N GLY A 301 -40.53 -26.67 -5.43
CA GLY A 301 -41.11 -27.94 -5.01
C GLY A 301 -40.60 -28.30 -3.61
N ALA A 302 -41.50 -28.70 -2.71
CA ALA A 302 -41.20 -29.00 -1.32
C ALA A 302 -41.50 -30.46 -0.96
N ASP A 303 -40.93 -30.89 0.17
CA ASP A 303 -41.23 -32.09 0.96
C ASP A 303 -41.01 -33.49 0.36
N ARG A 304 -40.09 -34.25 0.98
CA ARG A 304 -40.46 -35.17 2.08
C ARG A 304 -39.25 -35.65 2.89
N ARG A 305 -39.51 -35.99 4.16
CA ARG A 305 -38.55 -36.57 5.15
C ARG A 305 -38.24 -38.04 4.84
N ALA A 306 -37.04 -38.53 5.18
CA ALA A 306 -36.83 -39.34 6.41
C ALA A 306 -35.55 -40.22 6.41
N ALA A 307 -34.98 -40.37 7.62
CA ALA A 307 -34.22 -41.50 8.16
C ALA A 307 -32.81 -41.84 7.59
N ALA A 308 -31.94 -42.23 8.54
CA ALA A 308 -30.57 -42.67 8.32
C ALA A 308 -30.42 -44.19 8.56
N ALA A 309 -29.45 -44.82 7.89
CA ALA A 309 -28.79 -46.04 8.35
C ALA A 309 -27.45 -46.23 7.61
N ALA A 310 -26.41 -46.62 8.32
CA ALA A 310 -25.12 -47.02 7.73
C ALA A 310 -25.07 -48.53 7.45
N PRO A 311 -24.26 -49.00 6.50
CA PRO A 311 -23.96 -50.42 6.37
C PRO A 311 -22.71 -50.82 7.19
N ALA A 312 -22.89 -51.75 8.12
CA ALA A 312 -21.79 -52.56 8.63
C ALA A 312 -21.48 -53.72 7.66
N SER A 313 -20.29 -54.30 7.78
CA SER A 313 -19.78 -55.31 6.84
C SER A 313 -19.91 -56.75 7.34
N ARG A 314 -19.78 -57.71 6.39
CA ARG A 314 -19.73 -59.18 6.56
C ARG A 314 -21.12 -59.81 6.85
N ARG A 315 -21.47 -60.97 6.29
CA ARG A 315 -20.70 -61.97 5.52
C ARG A 315 -21.34 -62.25 4.16
#